data_AF-A0A8S9WE61-F1
#
_entry.id   AF-A0A8S9WE61-F1
#
_cell.length_a   1.000
_cell.length_b   1.000
_cell.length_c   1.000
_cell.angle_alpha   90.00
_cell.angle_beta   90.00
_cell.angle_gamma   90.00
#
_symmetry.space_group_name_H-M   'P 1'
#
loop_
_entity.id
_entity.type
_entity.pdbx_description
1 polymer ?
#
loop_
_entity_poly.entity_id
_entity_poly.type
_entity_poly.pdbx_seq_one_letter_code
_entity_poly.pdbx_strand_id
1 'polypeptide(L)'
;YSGVVGDGDGIDVGRSDGSRNNVLTTNIISKNEDNGIEICSGVSGNSLDYNCVCENGDVDIHDGDATTGNNNTCDTTYNYDDVGVSGCTYSCGSEVIADFYAEPTKGAAPLTVIFTDKSKPEGDITSWSWDFGDEATSDEQNSSHTYNATEPYSYYNVSLTVNWTGGESDTETKTDYIVVWRPKSVPNADFYCERGVGELSQPVTFTDRSLGEVTSWAWDFDNDGVVDNTTQNPSHQYGKEGIHNVSLAVIGIGGSSRETKIGCVRVGSGSGEKRPLVDAHFFASERNGAAPLTVKFTDFSKSEDELLLWRWDFGNGNTSNERNPVHIYNESGIYNVSLEVTNTEGAKAVETKTGYIRVTEGAFGTGKSVNPYPSIFGAHNGTITPDQDIIVNRMYTYPCNGTGGHTVYVRIGNESEGTDGVGHWSGYQSDYQNITISPVITLLQGHEYNYTIITGSYPQIIHARSKHVTGGNITCTEFTDANGKKYVNWIPAIRLWYNGKE
;
A
#
# COMPACT_ATOMS: atom_id res chain seq x y z
N TYR A 1 10.10 54.10 13.22
CA TYR A 1 11.02 53.27 12.42
C TYR A 1 10.39 51.90 12.23
N SER A 2 10.59 51.25 11.09
CA SER A 2 10.32 49.82 10.93
C SER A 2 11.66 49.09 10.92
N GLY A 3 11.85 48.14 11.83
CA GLY A 3 13.05 47.34 11.92
C GLY A 3 12.67 45.86 11.98
N VAL A 4 13.33 45.04 11.17
CA VAL A 4 13.36 43.59 11.34
C VAL A 4 14.73 43.29 11.92
N VAL A 5 14.78 42.78 13.15
CA VAL A 5 16.05 42.41 13.80
C VAL A 5 16.10 40.88 13.83
N GLY A 6 17.15 40.32 13.23
CA GLY A 6 17.47 38.90 13.34
C GLY A 6 18.25 38.62 14.63
N ASP A 7 18.25 37.36 15.04
CA ASP A 7 18.73 36.81 16.32
C ASP A 7 19.80 37.61 17.08
N GLY A 8 19.50 37.86 18.36
CA GLY A 8 20.49 38.23 19.39
C GLY A 8 20.80 39.72 19.52
N ASP A 9 19.79 40.50 19.93
CA ASP A 9 19.85 41.61 20.91
C ASP A 9 18.59 42.48 20.75
N GLY A 10 17.99 42.90 21.88
CA GLY A 10 16.72 43.65 21.92
C GLY A 10 16.72 44.99 21.16
N ILE A 11 15.52 45.53 20.91
CA ILE A 11 15.33 46.84 20.25
C ILE A 11 15.35 47.95 21.31
N ASP A 12 16.40 48.77 21.30
CA ASP A 12 16.49 49.99 22.11
C ASP A 12 15.88 51.19 21.36
N VAL A 13 14.85 51.81 21.93
CA VAL A 13 14.16 52.96 21.33
C VAL A 13 14.53 54.24 22.09
N GLY A 14 15.63 54.86 21.66
CA GLY A 14 15.99 56.23 22.02
C GLY A 14 17.45 56.40 22.41
N ARG A 15 17.95 57.64 22.36
CA ARG A 15 19.15 58.03 23.10
C ARG A 15 18.73 59.01 24.18
N SER A 16 19.45 58.99 25.30
CA SER A 16 19.28 59.87 26.45
C SER A 16 19.49 61.38 26.16
N ASP A 17 19.66 61.78 24.89
CA ASP A 17 19.83 63.16 24.44
C ASP A 17 18.55 63.79 23.84
N GLY A 18 17.41 63.54 24.50
CA GLY A 18 16.39 64.54 24.81
C GLY A 18 15.80 65.43 23.70
N SER A 19 15.78 65.02 22.41
CA SER A 19 15.25 65.92 21.36
C SER A 19 14.46 65.28 20.23
N ARG A 20 14.05 64.01 20.32
CA ARG A 20 13.14 63.40 19.32
C ARG A 20 12.12 62.48 19.98
N ASN A 21 10.84 62.74 19.73
CA ASN A 21 9.77 61.77 19.98
C ASN A 21 9.91 60.66 18.94
N ASN A 22 10.11 59.42 19.40
CA ASN A 22 10.13 58.27 18.51
C ASN A 22 8.78 57.57 18.59
N VAL A 23 8.08 57.50 17.47
CA VAL A 23 6.90 56.64 17.31
C VAL A 23 7.36 55.39 16.56
N LEU A 24 7.27 54.23 17.20
CA LEU A 24 7.34 52.95 16.52
C LEU A 24 5.92 52.46 16.26
N THR A 25 5.58 52.36 14.98
CA THR A 25 4.23 52.01 14.54
C THR A 25 4.04 50.52 14.31
N THR A 26 5.11 49.73 14.14
CA THR A 26 5.02 48.27 13.95
C THR A 26 6.37 47.58 14.19
N ASN A 27 6.39 46.52 15.02
CA ASN A 27 7.52 45.61 15.21
C ASN A 27 7.04 44.16 15.14
N ILE A 28 7.85 43.28 14.55
CA ILE A 28 7.66 41.83 14.55
C ILE A 28 8.97 41.22 15.07
N ILE A 29 8.91 40.51 16.20
CA ILE A 29 10.06 39.85 16.81
C ILE A 29 9.80 38.34 16.75
N SER A 30 10.67 37.60 16.06
CA SER A 30 10.48 36.18 15.77
C SER A 30 11.05 35.23 16.84
N LYS A 31 11.96 35.70 17.70
CA LYS A 31 12.51 34.98 18.88
C LYS A 31 13.38 35.92 19.71
N ASN A 32 13.38 35.81 21.04
CA ASN A 32 14.26 36.59 21.90
C ASN A 32 14.70 35.74 23.10
N GLU A 33 16.00 35.60 23.32
CA GLU A 33 16.52 34.75 24.39
C GLU A 33 16.97 35.51 25.64
N ASP A 34 17.18 36.84 25.61
CA ASP A 34 17.77 37.49 26.79
C ASP A 34 17.33 38.92 27.16
N ASN A 35 16.75 39.77 26.30
CA ASN A 35 16.22 41.09 26.73
C ASN A 35 15.14 41.62 25.77
N GLY A 36 13.94 41.91 26.27
CA GLY A 36 12.80 42.43 25.50
C GLY A 36 12.99 43.83 24.88
N ILE A 37 11.90 44.59 24.74
CA ILE A 37 11.92 46.00 24.27
C ILE A 37 12.16 46.92 25.47
N GLU A 38 13.22 47.73 25.45
CA GLU A 38 13.50 48.73 26.49
C GLU A 38 13.12 50.13 26.00
N ILE A 39 12.34 50.88 26.80
CA ILE A 39 12.00 52.29 26.55
C ILE A 39 12.71 53.15 27.61
N CYS A 40 13.68 53.97 27.18
CA CYS A 40 14.46 54.81 28.09
C CYS A 40 13.60 55.81 28.91
N SER A 41 13.81 55.81 30.23
CA SER A 41 13.00 56.45 31.29
C SER A 41 13.09 57.98 31.43
N GLY A 42 13.34 58.72 30.35
CA GLY A 42 13.70 60.15 30.44
C GLY A 42 12.81 61.16 29.74
N VAL A 43 11.83 60.75 28.93
CA VAL A 43 11.14 61.67 28.01
C VAL A 43 9.64 61.36 27.94
N SER A 44 8.79 62.33 28.28
CA SER A 44 7.35 62.22 28.04
C SER A 44 7.05 62.31 26.55
N GLY A 45 6.28 61.36 26.01
CA GLY A 45 5.82 61.37 24.62
C GLY A 45 6.35 60.26 23.70
N ASN A 46 7.03 59.24 24.23
CA ASN A 46 7.24 58.00 23.50
C ASN A 46 5.96 57.13 23.59
N SER A 47 5.50 56.60 22.45
CA SER A 47 4.31 55.74 22.34
C SER A 47 4.69 54.45 21.62
N LEU A 48 4.19 53.32 22.13
CA LEU A 48 4.23 52.03 21.47
C LEU A 48 2.79 51.69 21.04
N ASP A 49 2.48 51.88 19.77
CA ASP A 49 1.09 51.78 19.30
C ASP A 49 0.66 50.32 19.04
N TYR A 50 1.59 49.43 18.66
CA TYR A 50 1.29 48.03 18.34
C TYR A 50 2.52 47.12 18.50
N ASN A 51 2.38 45.99 19.20
CA ASN A 51 3.45 45.01 19.43
C ASN A 51 2.91 43.57 19.32
N CYS A 52 3.59 42.70 18.56
CA CYS A 52 3.27 41.28 18.44
C CYS A 52 4.48 40.44 18.87
N VAL A 53 4.29 39.56 19.84
CA VAL A 53 5.31 38.61 20.35
C VAL A 53 4.79 37.20 20.05
N CYS A 54 5.53 36.40 19.28
CA CYS A 54 5.03 35.14 18.73
C CYS A 54 5.49 33.88 19.49
N GLU A 55 6.46 33.97 20.40
CA GLU A 55 6.84 32.88 21.31
C GLU A 55 7.41 33.50 22.58
N ASN A 56 6.91 33.12 23.75
CA ASN A 56 7.55 33.45 25.03
C ASN A 56 7.78 32.17 25.83
N GLY A 57 9.05 31.81 26.02
CA GLY A 57 9.50 31.25 27.28
C GLY A 57 9.71 32.43 28.23
N ASP A 58 8.80 32.58 29.20
CA ASP A 58 8.92 33.37 30.44
C ASP A 58 9.87 34.60 30.45
N VAL A 59 9.61 35.68 29.69
CA VAL A 59 10.21 37.01 30.02
C VAL A 59 9.27 38.19 29.68
N ASP A 60 9.04 39.04 30.69
CA ASP A 60 8.14 40.20 30.71
C ASP A 60 8.69 41.46 30.01
N ILE A 61 7.77 42.30 29.51
CA ILE A 61 8.03 43.70 29.12
C ILE A 61 8.33 44.50 30.40
N HIS A 62 9.53 45.07 30.55
CA HIS A 62 9.88 45.89 31.70
C HIS A 62 9.70 47.38 31.39
N ASP A 63 8.71 48.02 32.00
CA ASP A 63 8.60 49.49 32.06
C ASP A 63 9.31 49.99 33.32
N GLY A 64 10.22 50.94 33.15
CA GLY A 64 11.13 51.43 34.19
C GLY A 64 10.55 52.48 35.15
N ASP A 65 9.23 52.63 35.29
CA ASP A 65 8.63 53.54 36.26
C ASP A 65 8.07 52.82 37.50
N ALA A 66 8.88 52.77 38.54
CA ALA A 66 8.41 52.52 39.89
C ALA A 66 7.93 53.84 40.53
N THR A 67 6.70 54.31 40.25
CA THR A 67 5.94 55.12 41.23
C THR A 67 4.44 55.32 41.03
N THR A 68 3.78 54.96 39.94
CA THR A 68 2.29 54.98 39.90
C THR A 68 1.71 53.93 38.96
N GLY A 69 0.98 52.96 39.51
CA GLY A 69 -0.02 52.17 38.77
C GLY A 69 0.56 51.23 37.72
N ASN A 70 1.11 50.11 38.18
CA ASN A 70 1.35 48.90 37.42
C ASN A 70 0.07 48.45 36.67
N ASN A 71 0.02 48.66 35.34
CA ASN A 71 -0.95 47.98 34.49
C ASN A 71 -0.46 47.92 33.03
N ASN A 72 0.36 46.92 32.74
CA ASN A 72 0.55 46.33 31.40
C ASN A 72 1.18 44.96 31.57
N THR A 73 0.46 44.06 32.23
CA THR A 73 0.74 42.61 32.24
C THR A 73 -0.51 41.92 31.72
N CYS A 74 -0.37 41.15 30.64
CA CYS A 74 -1.38 40.15 30.28
C CYS A 74 -1.21 38.96 31.23
N ASP A 75 -1.73 39.06 32.46
CA ASP A 75 -1.82 37.94 33.40
C ASP A 75 -3.10 37.14 33.09
N THR A 76 -2.94 35.88 32.70
CA THR A 76 -4.03 34.96 32.35
C THR A 76 -4.86 34.46 33.55
N THR A 77 -4.62 34.94 34.77
CA THR A 77 -5.19 34.32 35.98
C THR A 77 -6.32 35.11 36.65
N TYR A 78 -6.52 36.41 36.34
CA TYR A 78 -7.62 37.19 36.93
C TYR A 78 -8.25 38.14 35.91
N ASN A 79 -9.46 37.78 35.46
CA ASN A 79 -10.33 38.61 34.63
C ASN A 79 -10.71 39.92 35.38
N TYR A 80 -10.05 41.02 35.07
CA TYR A 80 -10.56 42.37 35.31
C TYR A 80 -10.44 43.20 34.02
N ASP A 81 -11.60 43.63 33.53
CA ASP A 81 -11.76 44.57 32.43
C ASP A 81 -11.51 45.98 32.96
N ASP A 82 -10.55 46.71 32.39
CA ASP A 82 -10.33 48.11 32.71
C ASP A 82 -10.42 48.98 31.45
N VAL A 83 -11.26 50.00 31.56
CA VAL A 83 -11.81 50.77 30.45
C VAL A 83 -10.74 51.71 29.89
N GLY A 84 -10.30 51.49 28.64
CA GLY A 84 -9.56 52.52 27.89
C GLY A 84 -8.46 52.06 26.94
N VAL A 85 -8.13 50.77 26.87
CA VAL A 85 -7.14 50.24 25.92
C VAL A 85 -7.85 49.44 24.83
N SER A 86 -8.14 50.07 23.70
CA SER A 86 -8.47 49.33 22.47
C SER A 86 -7.15 48.92 21.82
N GLY A 87 -6.73 47.66 21.92
CA GLY A 87 -5.59 47.24 21.10
C GLY A 87 -4.89 45.94 21.44
N CYS A 88 -5.01 45.39 22.64
CA CYS A 88 -4.47 44.05 22.92
C CYS A 88 -5.47 42.98 22.45
N THR A 89 -5.71 42.91 21.15
CA THR A 89 -6.33 41.73 20.54
C THR A 89 -5.21 40.72 20.32
N TYR A 90 -5.13 39.75 21.22
CA TYR A 90 -4.42 38.51 20.95
C TYR A 90 -5.14 37.82 19.78
N SER A 91 -4.59 37.91 18.58
CA SER A 91 -4.78 36.88 17.57
C SER A 91 -3.48 36.10 17.49
N CYS A 92 -3.30 35.16 18.43
CA CYS A 92 -2.51 33.98 18.06
C CYS A 92 -3.25 33.40 16.85
N GLY A 93 -2.57 33.22 15.72
CA GLY A 93 -3.19 32.67 14.53
C GLY A 93 -3.91 31.40 14.94
N SER A 94 -5.23 31.40 14.88
CA SER A 94 -6.01 30.21 15.21
C SER A 94 -5.65 29.21 14.14
N GLU A 95 -4.90 28.18 14.50
CA GLU A 95 -4.56 27.16 13.53
C GLU A 95 -5.67 26.12 13.59
N VAL A 96 -6.28 25.81 12.45
CA VAL A 96 -7.15 24.65 12.38
C VAL A 96 -6.24 23.42 12.39
N ILE A 97 -6.52 22.44 13.25
CA ILE A 97 -5.80 21.17 13.23
C ILE A 97 -6.72 20.14 12.58
N ALA A 98 -6.38 19.73 11.36
CA ALA A 98 -7.04 18.67 10.64
C ALA A 98 -6.86 17.35 11.39
N ASP A 99 -7.95 16.63 11.63
CA ASP A 99 -7.89 15.25 12.12
C ASP A 99 -9.15 14.51 11.70
N PHE A 100 -9.05 13.19 11.59
CA PHE A 100 -10.18 12.34 11.27
C PHE A 100 -9.95 10.91 11.74
N TYR A 101 -11.04 10.14 11.78
CA TYR A 101 -10.96 8.69 11.82
C TYR A 101 -11.92 8.06 10.81
N ALA A 102 -11.66 6.80 10.47
CA ALA A 102 -12.48 6.03 9.56
C ALA A 102 -12.84 4.66 10.14
N GLU A 103 -14.05 4.18 9.85
CA GLU A 103 -14.47 2.82 10.22
C GLU A 103 -15.36 2.18 9.14
N PRO A 104 -15.12 0.89 8.78
CA PRO A 104 -13.94 0.09 9.13
C PRO A 104 -12.69 0.53 8.33
N THR A 105 -11.49 0.37 8.88
CA THR A 105 -10.22 0.64 8.15
C THR A 105 -9.73 -0.52 7.30
N LYS A 106 -10.38 -1.69 7.39
CA LYS A 106 -10.01 -2.86 6.60
C LYS A 106 -11.17 -3.80 6.32
N GLY A 107 -11.18 -4.44 5.15
CA GLY A 107 -12.27 -5.36 4.78
C GLY A 107 -12.22 -5.88 3.34
N ALA A 108 -13.15 -6.78 3.01
CA ALA A 108 -13.32 -7.29 1.66
C ALA A 108 -14.04 -6.26 0.76
N ALA A 109 -13.64 -6.16 -0.50
CA ALA A 109 -14.33 -5.35 -1.49
C ALA A 109 -15.69 -5.94 -1.90
N PRO A 110 -16.72 -5.12 -2.16
CA PRO A 110 -16.75 -3.68 -1.95
C PRO A 110 -16.77 -3.32 -0.46
N LEU A 111 -15.86 -2.45 -0.03
CA LEU A 111 -15.75 -2.00 1.36
C LEU A 111 -16.27 -0.57 1.48
N THR A 112 -17.43 -0.40 2.11
CA THR A 112 -17.92 0.94 2.46
C THR A 112 -17.31 1.37 3.79
N VAL A 113 -16.63 2.51 3.77
CA VAL A 113 -15.95 3.13 4.91
C VAL A 113 -16.63 4.46 5.24
N ILE A 114 -16.90 4.67 6.52
CA ILE A 114 -17.41 5.94 7.05
C ILE A 114 -16.21 6.75 7.55
N PHE A 115 -16.08 7.99 7.07
CA PHE A 115 -15.08 8.96 7.48
C PHE A 115 -15.73 10.03 8.35
N THR A 116 -15.16 10.25 9.54
CA THR A 116 -15.67 11.22 10.51
C THR A 116 -14.60 12.25 10.82
N ASP A 117 -14.95 13.51 10.59
CA ASP A 117 -14.12 14.66 10.94
C ASP A 117 -13.91 14.75 12.46
N LYS A 118 -12.65 14.96 12.85
CA LYS A 118 -12.19 15.20 14.22
C LYS A 118 -11.36 16.46 14.32
N SER A 119 -11.32 17.26 13.26
CA SER A 119 -10.56 18.48 13.21
C SER A 119 -10.95 19.36 14.39
N LYS A 120 -9.95 19.97 15.03
CA LYS A 120 -10.17 20.83 16.18
C LYS A 120 -10.16 22.27 15.70
N PRO A 121 -11.33 22.89 15.54
CA PRO A 121 -11.40 24.30 15.25
C PRO A 121 -11.03 25.13 16.48
N GLU A 122 -10.12 26.09 16.31
CA GLU A 122 -10.11 27.31 17.12
C GLU A 122 -11.05 28.40 16.55
N GLY A 123 -11.70 28.15 15.40
CA GLY A 123 -12.77 28.97 14.80
C GLY A 123 -13.61 28.20 13.77
N ASP A 124 -14.61 28.81 13.12
CA ASP A 124 -15.57 28.05 12.29
C ASP A 124 -14.92 27.43 11.03
N ILE A 125 -14.99 26.11 10.89
CA ILE A 125 -14.60 25.39 9.67
C ILE A 125 -15.60 25.75 8.56
N THR A 126 -15.06 26.20 7.41
CA THR A 126 -15.85 26.69 6.27
C THR A 126 -15.96 25.66 5.15
N SER A 127 -14.98 24.76 4.99
CA SER A 127 -15.06 23.64 4.05
C SER A 127 -14.16 22.48 4.46
N TRP A 128 -14.55 21.29 3.98
CA TRP A 128 -13.80 20.05 4.03
C TRP A 128 -13.49 19.63 2.60
N SER A 129 -12.34 19.00 2.39
CA SER A 129 -11.95 18.40 1.12
C SER A 129 -11.25 17.07 1.42
N TRP A 130 -11.94 15.98 1.13
CA TRP A 130 -11.43 14.62 1.24
C TRP A 130 -10.78 14.17 -0.06
N ASP A 131 -9.62 13.53 0.05
CA ASP A 131 -9.05 12.66 -0.97
C ASP A 131 -9.00 11.23 -0.40
N PHE A 132 -9.74 10.31 -1.02
CA PHE A 132 -9.84 8.93 -0.55
C PHE A 132 -8.69 8.03 -1.02
N GLY A 133 -7.79 8.55 -1.86
CA GLY A 133 -6.63 7.82 -2.38
C GLY A 133 -6.90 6.96 -3.61
N ASP A 134 -8.11 7.03 -4.18
CA ASP A 134 -8.54 6.29 -5.38
C ASP A 134 -9.15 7.19 -6.46
N GLU A 135 -8.70 8.44 -6.52
CA GLU A 135 -9.21 9.53 -7.38
C GLU A 135 -10.61 10.05 -7.02
N ALA A 136 -11.30 9.42 -6.05
CA ALA A 136 -12.55 9.94 -5.52
C ALA A 136 -12.30 11.00 -4.43
N THR A 137 -13.15 12.03 -4.43
CA THR A 137 -13.11 13.13 -3.44
C THR A 137 -14.50 13.40 -2.85
N SER A 138 -14.55 14.16 -1.77
CA SER A 138 -15.81 14.63 -1.16
C SER A 138 -15.60 15.96 -0.45
N ASP A 139 -16.62 16.82 -0.43
CA ASP A 139 -16.62 18.09 0.32
C ASP A 139 -17.52 18.02 1.58
N GLU A 140 -18.07 16.85 1.90
CA GLU A 140 -18.90 16.64 3.09
C GLU A 140 -18.05 16.61 4.36
N GLN A 141 -18.51 17.21 5.46
CA GLN A 141 -17.81 17.14 6.76
C GLN A 141 -17.57 15.70 7.20
N ASN A 142 -18.61 14.87 7.20
CA ASN A 142 -18.51 13.43 7.40
C ASN A 142 -18.91 12.79 6.09
N SER A 143 -18.08 11.91 5.57
CA SER A 143 -18.29 11.29 4.26
C SER A 143 -18.41 9.78 4.39
N SER A 144 -18.92 9.13 3.35
CA SER A 144 -18.84 7.69 3.18
C SER A 144 -18.31 7.39 1.79
N HIS A 145 -17.36 6.47 1.69
CA HIS A 145 -16.79 6.05 0.41
C HIS A 145 -16.74 4.54 0.30
N THR A 146 -16.93 4.02 -0.92
CA THR A 146 -16.91 2.57 -1.16
C THR A 146 -15.72 2.21 -2.05
N TYR A 147 -14.75 1.54 -1.44
CA TYR A 147 -13.57 1.06 -2.13
C TYR A 147 -13.84 -0.29 -2.81
N ASN A 148 -13.36 -0.39 -4.05
CA ASN A 148 -13.27 -1.66 -4.75
C ASN A 148 -11.81 -2.16 -4.72
N ALA A 149 -11.60 -3.45 -4.95
CA ALA A 149 -10.26 -4.03 -5.05
C ALA A 149 -10.18 -4.91 -6.30
N THR A 150 -9.30 -4.52 -7.22
CA THR A 150 -8.92 -5.33 -8.39
C THR A 150 -7.79 -6.29 -8.05
N GLU A 151 -6.87 -5.82 -7.21
CA GLU A 151 -5.74 -6.56 -6.66
C GLU A 151 -6.15 -7.39 -5.44
N PRO A 152 -5.37 -8.44 -5.07
CA PRO A 152 -5.62 -9.21 -3.86
C PRO A 152 -5.69 -8.33 -2.61
N TYR A 153 -4.84 -7.30 -2.53
CA TYR A 153 -4.79 -6.28 -1.48
C TYR A 153 -4.52 -4.91 -2.09
N SER A 154 -5.29 -3.91 -1.67
CA SER A 154 -5.17 -2.50 -2.06
C SER A 154 -5.05 -1.65 -0.80
N TYR A 155 -4.13 -0.69 -0.82
CA TYR A 155 -3.85 0.22 0.28
C TYR A 155 -4.11 1.65 -0.20
N TYR A 156 -4.82 2.44 0.60
CA TYR A 156 -5.22 3.79 0.24
C TYR A 156 -4.74 4.79 1.29
N ASN A 157 -4.04 5.84 0.83
CA ASN A 157 -3.74 7.02 1.62
C ASN A 157 -4.99 7.91 1.64
N VAL A 158 -5.40 8.36 2.82
CA VAL A 158 -6.56 9.25 2.94
C VAL A 158 -6.09 10.59 3.47
N SER A 159 -6.54 11.67 2.83
CA SER A 159 -6.25 13.03 3.25
C SER A 159 -7.53 13.80 3.51
N LEU A 160 -7.53 14.59 4.58
CA LEU A 160 -8.56 15.59 4.87
C LEU A 160 -7.91 16.96 4.93
N THR A 161 -8.29 17.84 4.01
CA THR A 161 -7.96 19.27 4.06
C THR A 161 -9.15 20.04 4.61
N VAL A 162 -8.94 20.85 5.65
CA VAL A 162 -9.96 21.73 6.23
C VAL A 162 -9.57 23.19 6.03
N ASN A 163 -10.54 23.99 5.58
CA ASN A 163 -10.42 25.45 5.55
C ASN A 163 -11.30 26.04 6.64
N TRP A 164 -10.89 27.17 7.19
CA TRP A 164 -11.63 27.83 8.26
C TRP A 164 -11.57 29.36 8.11
N THR A 165 -12.32 30.08 8.94
CA THR A 165 -12.54 31.52 8.77
C THR A 165 -11.30 32.43 8.89
N GLY A 166 -10.21 31.99 9.53
CA GLY A 166 -8.99 32.81 9.65
C GLY A 166 -7.89 32.48 8.65
N GLY A 167 -8.21 31.75 7.57
CA GLY A 167 -7.47 31.81 6.31
C GLY A 167 -6.60 30.61 6.01
N GLU A 168 -5.69 30.24 6.90
CA GLU A 168 -4.77 29.10 6.65
C GLU A 168 -5.52 27.76 6.75
N SER A 169 -5.28 26.86 5.78
CA SER A 169 -5.83 25.51 5.75
C SER A 169 -4.86 24.52 6.37
N ASP A 170 -5.37 23.46 6.99
CA ASP A 170 -4.55 22.32 7.42
C ASP A 170 -4.96 21.04 6.70
N THR A 171 -4.01 20.13 6.54
CA THR A 171 -4.20 18.84 5.87
C THR A 171 -3.58 17.71 6.67
N GLU A 172 -4.43 16.79 7.14
CA GLU A 172 -3.98 15.54 7.73
C GLU A 172 -3.98 14.44 6.67
N THR A 173 -2.89 13.69 6.56
CA THR A 173 -2.76 12.56 5.62
C THR A 173 -2.38 11.29 6.35
N LYS A 174 -3.28 10.30 6.35
CA LYS A 174 -3.04 8.98 6.92
C LYS A 174 -2.65 8.02 5.81
N THR A 175 -1.37 7.64 5.81
CA THR A 175 -0.77 6.74 4.81
C THR A 175 -1.19 5.29 5.04
N ASP A 176 -1.50 4.56 3.96
CA ASP A 176 -1.97 3.17 3.95
C ASP A 176 -3.13 2.91 4.95
N TYR A 177 -3.98 3.92 5.15
CA TYR A 177 -4.98 3.95 6.23
C TYR A 177 -6.14 2.99 6.00
N ILE A 178 -6.55 2.81 4.74
CA ILE A 178 -7.61 1.87 4.36
C ILE A 178 -7.01 0.69 3.59
N VAL A 179 -7.30 -0.52 4.06
CA VAL A 179 -6.81 -1.77 3.45
C VAL A 179 -7.98 -2.61 2.94
N VAL A 180 -8.03 -2.83 1.63
CA VAL A 180 -9.14 -3.52 0.99
C VAL A 180 -8.63 -4.75 0.26
N TRP A 181 -9.29 -5.90 0.42
CA TRP A 181 -8.93 -7.12 -0.30
C TRP A 181 -10.04 -7.59 -1.22
N ARG A 182 -9.66 -8.17 -2.36
CA ARG A 182 -10.62 -8.80 -3.27
C ARG A 182 -11.28 -10.01 -2.59
N PRO A 183 -12.60 -10.24 -2.77
CA PRO A 183 -13.24 -11.47 -2.32
C PRO A 183 -12.54 -12.72 -2.85
N LYS A 184 -12.41 -13.75 -2.00
CA LYS A 184 -11.72 -15.02 -2.33
C LYS A 184 -10.22 -14.87 -2.62
N SER A 185 -9.57 -13.80 -2.16
CA SER A 185 -8.11 -13.76 -2.11
C SER A 185 -7.59 -14.80 -1.11
N VAL A 186 -6.43 -15.40 -1.42
CA VAL A 186 -5.69 -16.21 -0.42
C VAL A 186 -5.34 -15.27 0.73
N PRO A 187 -5.66 -15.63 2.00
CA PRO A 187 -5.30 -14.78 3.14
C PRO A 187 -3.78 -14.62 3.22
N ASN A 188 -3.34 -13.51 3.78
CA ASN A 188 -1.95 -13.13 3.91
C ASN A 188 -1.57 -13.31 5.37
N ALA A 189 -0.95 -14.46 5.67
CA ALA A 189 -0.56 -14.83 7.03
C ALA A 189 0.42 -13.81 7.60
N ASP A 190 0.15 -13.35 8.83
CA ASP A 190 1.11 -12.59 9.63
C ASP A 190 0.73 -12.62 11.11
N PHE A 191 1.71 -12.38 11.97
CA PHE A 191 1.50 -12.27 13.40
C PHE A 191 2.56 -11.43 14.09
N TYR A 192 2.22 -10.97 15.28
CA TYR A 192 3.15 -10.36 16.21
C TYR A 192 3.38 -11.27 17.41
N CYS A 193 4.64 -11.43 17.80
CA CYS A 193 5.04 -12.02 19.06
C CYS A 193 5.52 -10.88 19.97
N GLU A 194 4.98 -10.79 21.18
CA GLU A 194 5.34 -9.72 22.10
C GLU A 194 6.84 -9.74 22.46
N ARG A 195 7.46 -8.54 22.54
CA ARG A 195 8.85 -8.38 22.99
C ARG A 195 8.97 -8.87 24.43
N GLY A 196 9.53 -10.07 24.63
CA GLY A 196 9.81 -10.54 25.97
C GLY A 196 10.83 -11.66 25.97
N VAL A 197 11.96 -11.39 26.62
CA VAL A 197 12.78 -12.42 27.27
C VAL A 197 11.85 -13.11 28.27
N GLY A 198 11.23 -14.21 27.86
CA GLY A 198 10.35 -14.96 28.74
C GLY A 198 11.20 -15.63 29.80
N GLU A 199 10.97 -15.31 31.08
CA GLU A 199 11.32 -16.25 32.14
C GLU A 199 10.60 -17.57 31.84
N LEU A 200 11.23 -18.72 32.11
CA LEU A 200 10.70 -20.06 31.79
C LEU A 200 9.24 -20.29 32.27
N SER A 201 8.77 -19.49 33.22
CA SER A 201 7.44 -19.56 33.82
C SER A 201 6.38 -18.63 33.21
N GLN A 202 6.71 -17.76 32.26
CA GLN A 202 5.74 -16.80 31.70
C GLN A 202 5.30 -17.18 30.27
N PRO A 203 3.98 -17.21 30.01
CA PRO A 203 3.47 -17.46 28.66
C PRO A 203 3.69 -16.23 27.76
N VAL A 204 4.12 -16.48 26.53
CA VAL A 204 4.21 -15.47 25.46
C VAL A 204 2.84 -15.37 24.79
N THR A 205 2.36 -14.14 24.58
CA THR A 205 1.12 -13.89 23.83
C THR A 205 1.44 -13.64 22.36
N PHE A 206 0.58 -14.17 21.49
CA PHE A 206 0.66 -13.99 20.05
C PHE A 206 -0.58 -13.28 19.56
N THR A 207 -0.37 -12.29 18.69
CA THR A 207 -1.45 -11.52 18.07
C THR A 207 -1.45 -11.79 16.58
N ASP A 208 -2.52 -12.38 16.07
CA ASP A 208 -2.76 -12.51 14.64
C ASP A 208 -2.84 -11.12 13.99
N ARG A 209 -2.08 -10.95 12.91
CA ARG A 209 -2.06 -9.75 12.07
C ARG A 209 -2.36 -10.08 10.62
N SER A 210 -2.86 -11.29 10.35
CA SER A 210 -3.16 -11.74 9.00
C SER A 210 -4.18 -10.83 8.31
N LEU A 211 -3.99 -10.60 7.01
CA LEU A 211 -4.91 -9.84 6.17
C LEU A 211 -5.76 -10.77 5.29
N GLY A 212 -6.96 -10.33 4.93
CA GLY A 212 -7.92 -11.13 4.16
C GLY A 212 -8.92 -11.87 5.04
N GLU A 213 -9.79 -12.66 4.40
CA GLU A 213 -10.80 -13.45 5.12
C GLU A 213 -10.19 -14.75 5.66
N VAL A 214 -9.77 -14.73 6.93
CA VAL A 214 -9.26 -15.91 7.64
C VAL A 214 -10.41 -16.68 8.30
N THR A 215 -10.45 -17.99 8.04
CA THR A 215 -11.43 -18.94 8.59
C THR A 215 -10.83 -19.92 9.60
N SER A 216 -9.50 -20.13 9.59
CA SER A 216 -8.82 -20.95 10.57
C SER A 216 -7.35 -20.57 10.75
N TRP A 217 -6.82 -20.79 11.95
CA TRP A 217 -5.42 -20.58 12.33
C TRP A 217 -4.79 -21.91 12.74
N ALA A 218 -3.51 -22.08 12.45
CA ALA A 218 -2.69 -23.22 12.85
C ALA A 218 -1.30 -22.71 13.23
N TRP A 219 -1.07 -22.59 14.52
CA TRP A 219 0.18 -22.17 15.14
C TRP A 219 1.10 -23.35 15.38
N ASP A 220 2.38 -23.13 15.12
CA ASP A 220 3.49 -24.05 15.31
C ASP A 220 4.60 -23.23 16.00
N PHE A 221 4.73 -23.40 17.32
CA PHE A 221 5.53 -22.53 18.19
C PHE A 221 7.01 -22.92 18.26
N ASP A 222 7.37 -24.14 17.86
CA ASP A 222 8.74 -24.60 17.74
C ASP A 222 9.19 -24.81 16.28
N ASN A 223 8.28 -24.60 15.33
CA ASN A 223 8.48 -24.74 13.89
C ASN A 223 8.97 -26.16 13.54
N ASP A 224 8.37 -27.17 14.17
CA ASP A 224 8.67 -28.59 13.95
C ASP A 224 7.75 -29.24 12.88
N GLY A 225 6.76 -28.49 12.38
CA GLY A 225 5.77 -28.92 11.40
C GLY A 225 4.48 -29.48 12.00
N VAL A 226 4.36 -29.51 13.32
CA VAL A 226 3.16 -29.92 14.07
C VAL A 226 2.37 -28.67 14.49
N VAL A 227 1.04 -28.80 14.47
CA VAL A 227 0.16 -27.71 14.93
C VAL A 227 -0.03 -27.82 16.44
N ASP A 228 0.38 -26.79 17.17
CA ASP A 228 0.25 -26.65 18.62
C ASP A 228 -1.08 -26.01 19.04
N ASN A 229 -1.57 -25.03 18.26
CA ASN A 229 -2.74 -24.24 18.64
C ASN A 229 -3.53 -23.75 17.42
N THR A 230 -4.84 -23.59 17.57
CA THR A 230 -5.75 -23.14 16.50
C THR A 230 -6.59 -21.92 16.86
N THR A 231 -6.36 -21.30 18.02
CA THR A 231 -7.02 -20.05 18.38
C THR A 231 -6.37 -18.87 17.64
N GLN A 232 -7.12 -17.80 17.39
CA GLN A 232 -6.59 -16.64 16.65
C GLN A 232 -5.44 -15.95 17.38
N ASN A 233 -5.59 -15.68 18.68
CA ASN A 233 -4.58 -15.00 19.50
C ASN A 233 -4.20 -15.90 20.68
N PRO A 234 -3.37 -16.93 20.47
CA PRO A 234 -3.01 -17.88 21.52
C PRO A 234 -1.97 -17.30 22.47
N SER A 235 -1.77 -18.00 23.58
CA SER A 235 -0.56 -17.88 24.39
C SER A 235 0.16 -19.24 24.46
N HIS A 236 1.48 -19.21 24.56
CA HIS A 236 2.31 -20.41 24.67
C HIS A 236 3.41 -20.23 25.70
N GLN A 237 3.64 -21.26 26.53
CA GLN A 237 4.70 -21.27 27.52
C GLN A 237 5.83 -22.20 27.07
N TYR A 238 7.03 -21.64 26.96
CA TYR A 238 8.22 -22.38 26.56
C TYR A 238 8.90 -23.01 27.78
N GLY A 239 9.03 -24.33 27.79
CA GLY A 239 9.71 -25.07 28.86
C GLY A 239 11.23 -25.07 28.77
N LYS A 240 11.82 -24.53 27.70
CA LYS A 240 13.26 -24.56 27.44
C LYS A 240 13.78 -23.18 27.05
N GLU A 241 14.92 -22.82 27.63
CA GLU A 241 15.66 -21.62 27.24
C GLU A 241 16.15 -21.72 25.80
N GLY A 242 16.17 -20.59 25.09
CA GLY A 242 16.60 -20.53 23.71
C GLY A 242 15.89 -19.45 22.89
N ILE A 243 16.23 -19.44 21.60
CA ILE A 243 15.58 -18.64 20.57
C ILE A 243 14.65 -19.58 19.81
N HIS A 244 13.37 -19.21 19.71
CA HIS A 244 12.33 -20.03 19.09
C HIS A 244 11.80 -19.35 17.83
N ASN A 245 11.68 -20.14 16.76
CA ASN A 245 11.03 -19.75 15.52
C ASN A 245 9.55 -20.09 15.63
N VAL A 246 8.67 -19.21 15.17
CA VAL A 246 7.23 -19.43 15.25
C VAL A 246 6.65 -19.38 13.85
N SER A 247 5.74 -20.28 13.54
CA SER A 247 5.00 -20.32 12.29
C SER A 247 3.50 -20.22 12.54
N LEU A 248 2.83 -19.43 11.71
CA LEU A 248 1.38 -19.33 11.64
C LEU A 248 0.94 -19.69 10.21
N ALA A 249 0.13 -20.73 10.09
CA ALA A 249 -0.64 -20.99 8.88
C ALA A 249 -2.09 -20.52 9.05
N VAL A 250 -2.60 -19.79 8.08
CA VAL A 250 -4.01 -19.36 8.03
C VAL A 250 -4.68 -19.90 6.77
N ILE A 251 -5.95 -20.28 6.91
CA ILE A 251 -6.79 -20.75 5.79
C ILE A 251 -7.97 -19.80 5.67
N GLY A 252 -8.27 -19.43 4.44
CA GLY A 252 -9.40 -18.61 4.07
C GLY A 252 -10.09 -19.18 2.83
N ILE A 253 -11.16 -18.51 2.41
CA ILE A 253 -11.96 -18.93 1.26
C ILE A 253 -11.19 -18.96 -0.06
N GLY A 254 -10.10 -18.20 -0.18
CA GLY A 254 -9.23 -18.17 -1.36
C GLY A 254 -8.10 -19.21 -1.34
N GLY A 255 -7.86 -19.87 -0.21
CA GLY A 255 -6.74 -20.79 -0.03
C GLY A 255 -6.04 -20.61 1.32
N SER A 256 -4.76 -20.97 1.40
CA SER A 256 -3.99 -20.89 2.63
C SER A 256 -2.66 -20.15 2.43
N SER A 257 -2.20 -19.46 3.46
CA SER A 257 -0.86 -18.89 3.54
C SER A 257 -0.18 -19.28 4.84
N ARG A 258 1.14 -19.21 4.85
CA ARG A 258 1.97 -19.42 6.03
C ARG A 258 2.96 -18.27 6.18
N GLU A 259 3.22 -17.89 7.43
CA GLU A 259 4.28 -16.98 7.81
C GLU A 259 5.16 -17.65 8.87
N THR A 260 6.47 -17.48 8.78
CA THR A 260 7.42 -18.01 9.77
C THR A 260 8.37 -16.90 10.19
N LYS A 261 8.28 -16.49 11.46
CA LYS A 261 9.19 -15.49 12.05
C LYS A 261 10.35 -16.18 12.75
N ILE A 262 11.54 -16.02 12.17
CA ILE A 262 12.78 -16.58 12.69
C ILE A 262 13.21 -15.82 13.94
N GLY A 263 13.46 -16.56 15.02
CA GLY A 263 13.86 -16.04 16.32
C GLY A 263 12.90 -15.02 16.90
N CYS A 264 11.59 -15.20 16.66
CA CYS A 264 10.55 -14.30 17.16
C CYS A 264 10.58 -14.23 18.69
N VAL A 265 10.80 -15.37 19.35
CA VAL A 265 10.76 -15.49 20.82
C VAL A 265 12.13 -15.85 21.39
N ARG A 266 12.48 -15.29 22.56
CA ARG A 266 13.67 -15.64 23.33
C ARG A 266 13.28 -15.94 24.78
N VAL A 267 13.71 -17.08 25.31
CA VAL A 267 13.36 -17.58 26.65
C VAL A 267 14.64 -17.83 27.45
N GLY A 268 14.71 -17.39 28.71
CA GLY A 268 15.83 -17.62 29.64
C GLY A 268 16.36 -16.36 30.35
N SER A 269 17.04 -16.53 31.49
CA SER A 269 17.42 -15.46 32.44
C SER A 269 18.61 -14.57 32.01
N GLY A 270 18.91 -14.53 30.70
CA GLY A 270 19.98 -13.68 30.19
C GLY A 270 19.53 -12.23 30.19
N SER A 271 20.37 -11.34 30.75
CA SER A 271 20.33 -9.88 30.63
C SER A 271 20.46 -9.36 29.19
N GLY A 272 19.97 -10.13 28.21
CA GLY A 272 20.02 -9.82 26.80
C GLY A 272 19.03 -8.71 26.51
N GLU A 273 19.58 -7.59 26.04
CA GLU A 273 18.89 -6.41 25.56
C GLU A 273 17.51 -6.77 24.98
N LYS A 274 16.48 -6.12 25.54
CA LYS A 274 15.15 -6.04 24.95
C LYS A 274 15.34 -5.81 23.44
N ARG A 275 14.68 -6.60 22.58
CA ARG A 275 14.73 -6.45 21.10
C ARG A 275 14.71 -4.97 20.70
N PRO A 276 15.34 -4.57 19.57
CA PRO A 276 15.42 -3.18 19.15
C PRO A 276 14.07 -2.49 19.26
N LEU A 277 14.02 -1.22 19.67
CA LEU A 277 12.79 -0.41 19.72
C LEU A 277 12.07 -0.32 18.37
N VAL A 278 12.77 -0.71 17.30
CA VAL A 278 12.27 -0.89 15.95
C VAL A 278 11.80 -2.33 15.71
N ASP A 279 10.62 -2.49 15.11
CA ASP A 279 10.03 -3.73 14.62
C ASP A 279 9.95 -3.62 13.10
N ALA A 280 10.89 -4.26 12.40
CA ALA A 280 10.85 -4.33 10.94
C ALA A 280 9.67 -5.21 10.53
N HIS A 281 8.81 -4.70 9.66
CA HIS A 281 7.65 -5.45 9.23
C HIS A 281 7.20 -5.07 7.83
N PHE A 282 6.90 -6.05 6.98
CA PHE A 282 6.41 -5.77 5.63
C PHE A 282 5.46 -6.81 5.00
N PHE A 283 4.79 -6.36 3.95
CA PHE A 283 3.96 -7.17 3.06
C PHE A 283 4.35 -7.06 1.58
N ALA A 284 3.89 -8.05 0.80
CA ALA A 284 3.95 -8.08 -0.67
C ALA A 284 2.54 -8.23 -1.23
N SER A 285 2.24 -7.55 -2.34
CA SER A 285 0.93 -7.61 -3.01
C SER A 285 0.61 -8.99 -3.57
N GLU A 286 1.62 -9.68 -4.10
CA GLU A 286 1.53 -11.05 -4.61
C GLU A 286 2.72 -11.88 -4.13
N ARG A 287 2.45 -13.13 -3.72
CA ARG A 287 3.47 -14.09 -3.28
C ARG A 287 3.70 -15.23 -4.28
N ASN A 288 2.82 -15.41 -5.27
CA ASN A 288 2.89 -16.48 -6.25
C ASN A 288 2.39 -16.01 -7.62
N GLY A 289 3.09 -16.34 -8.71
CA GLY A 289 2.64 -16.01 -10.07
C GLY A 289 3.61 -16.49 -11.16
N ALA A 290 3.30 -16.26 -12.43
CA ALA A 290 4.20 -16.60 -13.54
C ALA A 290 5.15 -15.45 -13.87
N ALA A 291 6.33 -15.75 -14.41
CA ALA A 291 7.26 -14.73 -14.88
C ALA A 291 6.72 -14.02 -16.15
N PRO A 292 6.90 -12.69 -16.28
CA PRO A 292 7.38 -11.76 -15.26
C PRO A 292 6.31 -11.46 -14.20
N LEU A 293 6.68 -11.52 -12.92
CA LEU A 293 5.81 -11.22 -11.79
C LEU A 293 6.14 -9.85 -11.19
N THR A 294 5.21 -8.91 -11.22
CA THR A 294 5.35 -7.59 -10.58
C THR A 294 4.79 -7.64 -9.16
N VAL A 295 5.63 -7.32 -8.17
CA VAL A 295 5.28 -7.34 -6.74
C VAL A 295 5.47 -5.96 -6.16
N LYS A 296 4.44 -5.43 -5.51
CA LYS A 296 4.52 -4.20 -4.70
C LYS A 296 4.78 -4.59 -3.25
N PHE A 297 5.75 -3.96 -2.62
CA PHE A 297 6.06 -4.15 -1.22
C PHE A 297 5.58 -2.96 -0.40
N THR A 298 5.01 -3.24 0.77
CA THR A 298 4.50 -2.21 1.69
C THR A 298 5.13 -2.40 3.06
N ASP A 299 5.73 -1.34 3.58
CA ASP A 299 6.33 -1.26 4.91
C ASP A 299 5.25 -1.01 5.98
N PHE A 300 5.29 -1.84 7.01
CA PHE A 300 4.47 -1.72 8.22
C PHE A 300 5.35 -1.69 9.48
N SER A 301 6.64 -1.38 9.31
CA SER A 301 7.57 -1.31 10.42
C SER A 301 7.11 -0.29 11.46
N LYS A 302 7.37 -0.59 12.73
CA LYS A 302 7.02 0.29 13.85
C LYS A 302 8.26 0.61 14.67
N SER A 303 8.33 1.83 15.18
CA SER A 303 9.40 2.28 16.08
C SER A 303 8.82 3.29 17.06
N GLU A 304 9.42 3.43 18.23
CA GLU A 304 9.08 4.49 19.19
C GLU A 304 9.57 5.86 18.66
N ASP A 305 10.74 5.88 18.02
CA ASP A 305 11.26 7.03 17.28
C ASP A 305 10.94 6.95 15.78
N GLU A 306 11.08 8.06 15.06
CA GLU A 306 10.83 8.13 13.61
C GLU A 306 11.74 7.18 12.81
N LEU A 307 11.18 6.49 11.81
CA LEU A 307 11.94 5.65 10.88
C LEU A 307 12.64 6.51 9.82
N LEU A 308 13.96 6.33 9.67
CA LEU A 308 14.81 7.15 8.81
C LEU A 308 15.25 6.44 7.52
N LEU A 309 15.55 5.14 7.57
CA LEU A 309 16.09 4.40 6.42
C LEU A 309 15.40 3.04 6.23
N TRP A 310 15.20 2.66 4.97
CA TRP A 310 14.74 1.34 4.53
C TRP A 310 15.82 0.73 3.63
N ARG A 311 16.07 -0.57 3.75
CA ARG A 311 16.92 -1.34 2.84
C ARG A 311 16.28 -2.69 2.53
N TRP A 312 15.84 -2.82 1.30
CA TRP A 312 15.24 -4.03 0.75
C TRP A 312 16.27 -4.91 0.06
N ASP A 313 16.15 -6.22 0.24
CA ASP A 313 16.76 -7.24 -0.60
C ASP A 313 15.65 -8.18 -1.10
N PHE A 314 15.51 -8.27 -2.43
CA PHE A 314 14.46 -9.06 -3.07
C PHE A 314 14.87 -10.52 -3.32
N GLY A 315 16.06 -10.94 -2.90
CA GLY A 315 16.53 -12.32 -3.01
C GLY A 315 16.94 -12.76 -4.41
N ASN A 316 16.87 -11.88 -5.39
CA ASN A 316 17.34 -12.10 -6.78
C ASN A 316 18.59 -11.27 -7.13
N GLY A 317 19.25 -10.68 -6.12
CA GLY A 317 20.41 -9.80 -6.28
C GLY A 317 20.06 -8.31 -6.44
N ASN A 318 18.79 -7.95 -6.57
CA ASN A 318 18.35 -6.55 -6.60
C ASN A 318 17.96 -6.05 -5.20
N THR A 319 18.12 -4.74 -4.99
CA THR A 319 17.82 -4.04 -3.72
C THR A 319 17.06 -2.74 -3.97
N SER A 320 16.48 -2.15 -2.92
CA SER A 320 15.87 -0.81 -2.95
C SER A 320 16.00 -0.10 -1.60
N ASN A 321 15.97 1.23 -1.60
CA ASN A 321 15.90 2.06 -0.39
C ASN A 321 14.56 2.82 -0.27
N GLU A 322 13.62 2.58 -1.18
CA GLU A 322 12.28 3.16 -1.08
C GLU A 322 11.52 2.51 0.08
N ARG A 323 10.64 3.27 0.75
CA ARG A 323 9.79 2.72 1.82
C ARG A 323 8.86 1.62 1.29
N ASN A 324 8.20 1.87 0.16
CA ASN A 324 7.22 0.98 -0.46
C ASN A 324 7.60 0.67 -1.94
N PRO A 325 8.61 -0.17 -2.23
CA PRO A 325 9.11 -0.37 -3.58
C PRO A 325 8.21 -1.27 -4.43
N VAL A 326 8.29 -1.09 -5.75
CA VAL A 326 7.74 -2.03 -6.74
C VAL A 326 8.89 -2.77 -7.42
N HIS A 327 8.84 -4.09 -7.46
CA HIS A 327 9.88 -4.93 -8.04
C HIS A 327 9.31 -5.97 -9.02
N ILE A 328 10.08 -6.34 -10.04
CA ILE A 328 9.68 -7.30 -11.07
C ILE A 328 10.62 -8.51 -11.07
N TYR A 329 10.06 -9.69 -10.85
CA TYR A 329 10.77 -10.97 -10.97
C TYR A 329 10.58 -11.52 -12.38
N ASN A 330 11.60 -11.38 -13.22
CA ASN A 330 11.56 -11.79 -14.63
C ASN A 330 11.83 -13.28 -14.87
N GLU A 331 12.30 -14.00 -13.85
CA GLU A 331 12.65 -15.41 -13.95
C GLU A 331 11.82 -16.23 -12.96
N SER A 332 11.54 -17.47 -13.31
CA SER A 332 10.93 -18.41 -12.36
C SER A 332 11.90 -18.75 -11.24
N GLY A 333 11.41 -18.84 -10.00
CA GLY A 333 12.25 -19.09 -8.84
C GLY A 333 11.49 -19.00 -7.53
N ILE A 334 12.19 -19.25 -6.43
CA ILE A 334 11.71 -19.03 -5.07
C ILE A 334 12.67 -18.02 -4.43
N TYR A 335 12.15 -16.87 -3.99
CA TYR A 335 12.93 -15.74 -3.53
C TYR A 335 12.66 -15.45 -2.05
N ASN A 336 13.74 -15.27 -1.29
CA ASN A 336 13.69 -14.76 0.08
C ASN A 336 13.69 -13.24 0.03
N VAL A 337 12.83 -12.58 0.79
CA VAL A 337 12.79 -11.11 0.84
C VAL A 337 13.17 -10.64 2.24
N SER A 338 13.98 -9.60 2.33
CA SER A 338 14.29 -8.95 3.61
C SER A 338 14.14 -7.43 3.55
N LEU A 339 13.70 -6.86 4.67
CA LEU A 339 13.67 -5.43 4.92
C LEU A 339 14.46 -5.15 6.19
N GLU A 340 15.49 -4.28 6.08
CA GLU A 340 16.13 -3.63 7.23
C GLU A 340 15.59 -2.20 7.34
N VAL A 341 15.13 -1.83 8.54
CA VAL A 341 14.78 -0.45 8.88
C VAL A 341 15.69 0.11 9.96
N THR A 342 15.97 1.40 9.88
CA THR A 342 16.76 2.16 10.88
C THR A 342 15.97 3.39 11.31
N ASN A 343 15.87 3.65 12.62
CA ASN A 343 15.25 4.86 13.15
C ASN A 343 16.25 6.03 13.26
N THR A 344 15.78 7.22 13.65
CA THR A 344 16.60 8.42 13.82
C THR A 344 17.71 8.27 14.86
N GLU A 345 17.50 7.43 15.88
CA GLU A 345 18.49 7.09 16.91
C GLU A 345 19.50 6.01 16.46
N GLY A 346 19.39 5.53 15.22
CA GLY A 346 20.29 4.52 14.65
C GLY A 346 19.98 3.08 15.07
N ALA A 347 18.90 2.84 15.81
CA ALA A 347 18.43 1.49 16.13
C ALA A 347 17.91 0.79 14.86
N LYS A 348 18.23 -0.50 14.72
CA LYS A 348 17.95 -1.27 13.51
C LYS A 348 17.13 -2.51 13.80
N ALA A 349 16.26 -2.88 12.86
CA ALA A 349 15.60 -4.17 12.84
C ALA A 349 15.61 -4.75 11.43
N VAL A 350 15.64 -6.08 11.34
CA VAL A 350 15.57 -6.81 10.07
C VAL A 350 14.46 -7.85 10.16
N GLU A 351 13.55 -7.84 9.19
CA GLU A 351 12.64 -8.95 8.94
C GLU A 351 13.09 -9.67 7.67
N THR A 352 13.17 -11.01 7.73
CA THR A 352 13.48 -11.85 6.57
C THR A 352 12.40 -12.91 6.43
N LYS A 353 11.73 -12.90 5.28
CA LYS A 353 10.71 -13.88 4.93
C LYS A 353 11.29 -14.86 3.91
N THR A 354 11.39 -16.12 4.32
CA THR A 354 12.01 -17.19 3.50
C THR A 354 10.98 -17.79 2.53
N GLY A 355 11.39 -18.00 1.28
CA GLY A 355 10.54 -18.49 0.20
C GLY A 355 9.31 -17.62 -0.06
N TYR A 356 9.43 -16.32 0.21
CA TYR A 356 8.30 -15.40 0.29
C TYR A 356 7.62 -15.14 -1.05
N ILE A 357 8.39 -15.11 -2.13
CA ILE A 357 7.88 -14.94 -3.50
C ILE A 357 8.22 -16.19 -4.32
N ARG A 358 7.22 -16.78 -4.98
CA ARG A 358 7.38 -17.94 -5.86
C ARG A 358 6.90 -17.63 -7.28
N VAL A 359 7.82 -17.70 -8.23
CA VAL A 359 7.57 -17.40 -9.64
C VAL A 359 7.67 -18.68 -10.47
N THR A 360 6.68 -18.96 -11.33
CA THR A 360 6.63 -20.15 -12.20
C THR A 360 6.98 -19.81 -13.67
N GLU A 361 7.39 -20.82 -14.45
CA GLU A 361 7.65 -20.69 -15.91
C GLU A 361 6.37 -20.28 -16.70
N GLY A 362 6.54 -19.61 -17.85
CA GLY A 362 5.46 -19.21 -18.78
C GLY A 362 4.96 -20.38 -19.67
N ALA A 363 4.37 -20.14 -20.85
CA ALA A 363 3.84 -21.18 -21.77
C ALA A 363 3.99 -20.85 -23.29
N PHE A 364 4.01 -21.87 -24.17
CA PHE A 364 4.28 -21.87 -25.64
C PHE A 364 3.59 -20.76 -26.45
N GLY A 365 4.30 -19.79 -27.03
CA GLY A 365 3.65 -18.64 -27.69
C GLY A 365 3.60 -18.59 -29.22
N THR A 366 2.42 -18.48 -29.84
CA THR A 366 2.31 -17.82 -31.16
C THR A 366 2.30 -16.31 -30.92
N GLY A 367 3.46 -15.66 -31.03
CA GLY A 367 3.68 -14.29 -30.58
C GLY A 367 2.61 -13.24 -30.98
N LYS A 368 2.60 -12.11 -30.25
CA LYS A 368 1.69 -10.97 -30.45
C LYS A 368 1.75 -10.43 -31.90
N SER A 369 0.59 -10.25 -32.52
CA SER A 369 0.47 -9.60 -33.84
C SER A 369 0.95 -8.14 -33.81
N VAL A 370 1.64 -7.71 -34.88
CA VAL A 370 2.20 -6.36 -35.05
C VAL A 370 1.16 -5.30 -35.45
N ASN A 371 -0.13 -5.66 -35.63
CA ASN A 371 -1.18 -4.71 -36.02
C ASN A 371 -2.54 -4.99 -35.36
N PRO A 372 -3.34 -3.95 -35.02
CA PRO A 372 -4.67 -4.10 -34.44
C PRO A 372 -5.65 -4.53 -35.54
N TYR A 373 -6.07 -5.79 -35.51
CA TYR A 373 -7.02 -6.36 -36.45
C TYR A 373 -8.46 -6.25 -35.91
N PRO A 374 -9.48 -6.26 -36.80
CA PRO A 374 -10.88 -6.23 -36.39
C PRO A 374 -11.20 -7.41 -35.48
N SER A 375 -11.73 -7.05 -34.33
CA SER A 375 -12.09 -7.94 -33.25
C SER A 375 -13.42 -8.63 -33.60
N ILE A 376 -13.44 -9.94 -33.84
CA ILE A 376 -14.68 -10.68 -34.13
C ILE A 376 -14.67 -12.04 -33.44
N PHE A 377 -15.70 -12.35 -32.66
CA PHE A 377 -15.90 -13.66 -32.03
C PHE A 377 -16.67 -14.61 -32.96
N GLY A 378 -16.47 -15.92 -32.81
CA GLY A 378 -17.10 -16.92 -33.65
C GLY A 378 -16.46 -18.31 -33.56
N ALA A 379 -16.81 -19.18 -34.50
CA ALA A 379 -16.34 -20.57 -34.56
C ALA A 379 -15.27 -20.74 -35.63
N HIS A 380 -14.08 -21.19 -35.24
CA HIS A 380 -12.96 -21.55 -36.10
C HIS A 380 -12.90 -23.07 -36.24
N ASN A 381 -12.75 -23.54 -37.48
CA ASN A 381 -12.50 -24.93 -37.80
C ASN A 381 -11.25 -25.02 -38.67
N GLY A 382 -10.46 -26.06 -38.48
CA GLY A 382 -9.27 -26.32 -39.28
C GLY A 382 -8.48 -27.52 -38.80
N THR A 383 -7.21 -27.58 -39.19
CA THR A 383 -6.31 -28.67 -38.82
C THR A 383 -5.06 -28.17 -38.11
N ILE A 384 -4.53 -29.00 -37.23
CA ILE A 384 -3.22 -28.86 -36.58
C ILE A 384 -2.38 -30.06 -37.01
N THR A 385 -1.16 -29.80 -37.48
CA THR A 385 -0.18 -30.83 -37.80
C THR A 385 1.11 -30.52 -37.04
N PRO A 386 1.35 -31.17 -35.89
CA PRO A 386 2.56 -30.95 -35.10
C PRO A 386 3.82 -31.34 -35.86
N ASP A 387 4.94 -30.65 -35.60
CA ASP A 387 6.27 -31.07 -36.08
C ASP A 387 7.05 -31.88 -35.03
N GLN A 388 6.44 -32.13 -33.87
CA GLN A 388 6.90 -32.94 -32.75
C GLN A 388 5.70 -33.50 -31.96
N ASP A 389 5.90 -34.47 -31.08
CA ASP A 389 4.82 -34.92 -30.19
C ASP A 389 4.45 -33.81 -29.21
N ILE A 390 3.15 -33.58 -28.95
CA ILE A 390 2.63 -32.55 -28.06
C ILE A 390 1.61 -33.15 -27.09
N ILE A 391 1.89 -33.18 -25.78
CA ILE A 391 0.89 -33.50 -24.76
C ILE A 391 0.07 -32.27 -24.40
N VAL A 392 -1.20 -32.25 -24.83
CA VAL A 392 -2.12 -31.13 -24.68
C VAL A 392 -3.13 -31.41 -23.57
N ASN A 393 -3.10 -30.57 -22.53
CA ASN A 393 -4.10 -30.54 -21.47
C ASN A 393 -4.76 -29.16 -21.29
N ARG A 394 -4.32 -28.16 -22.06
CA ARG A 394 -4.76 -26.77 -21.94
C ARG A 394 -4.53 -26.03 -23.26
N MET A 395 -5.39 -25.04 -23.53
CA MET A 395 -5.25 -24.15 -24.67
C MET A 395 -5.56 -22.71 -24.27
N TYR A 396 -4.84 -21.75 -24.84
CA TYR A 396 -5.04 -20.31 -24.70
C TYR A 396 -5.38 -19.73 -26.06
N THR A 397 -6.23 -18.71 -26.07
CA THR A 397 -6.47 -17.91 -27.28
C THR A 397 -6.07 -16.48 -26.97
N TYR A 398 -5.21 -15.89 -27.81
CA TYR A 398 -4.70 -14.54 -27.58
C TYR A 398 -5.82 -13.51 -27.72
N PRO A 399 -6.16 -12.74 -26.68
CA PRO A 399 -7.16 -11.68 -26.78
C PRO A 399 -6.60 -10.46 -27.51
N CYS A 400 -7.46 -9.72 -28.20
CA CYS A 400 -7.13 -8.36 -28.60
C CYS A 400 -6.94 -7.47 -27.36
N ASN A 401 -6.04 -6.49 -27.43
CA ASN A 401 -5.78 -5.59 -26.30
C ASN A 401 -7.06 -4.85 -25.88
N GLY A 402 -7.35 -4.80 -24.57
CA GLY A 402 -8.57 -4.19 -24.05
C GLY A 402 -9.85 -5.03 -24.26
N THR A 403 -9.72 -6.29 -24.69
CA THR A 403 -10.85 -7.22 -24.81
C THR A 403 -10.74 -8.32 -23.77
N GLY A 404 -11.87 -8.76 -23.19
CA GLY A 404 -11.91 -9.91 -22.29
C GLY A 404 -11.85 -11.25 -23.02
N GLY A 405 -11.04 -11.34 -24.09
CA GLY A 405 -11.03 -12.43 -25.06
C GLY A 405 -10.83 -13.80 -24.43
N HIS A 406 -11.69 -14.77 -24.76
CA HIS A 406 -11.60 -16.14 -24.25
C HIS A 406 -12.16 -17.16 -25.22
N THR A 407 -11.87 -18.44 -24.97
CA THR A 407 -12.43 -19.58 -25.68
C THR A 407 -13.58 -20.16 -24.88
N VAL A 408 -14.76 -20.33 -25.51
CA VAL A 408 -15.93 -20.95 -24.86
C VAL A 408 -15.97 -22.48 -25.03
N TYR A 409 -15.34 -22.97 -26.11
CA TYR A 409 -15.27 -24.39 -26.42
C TYR A 409 -14.06 -24.69 -27.30
N VAL A 410 -13.41 -25.82 -27.02
CA VAL A 410 -12.41 -26.42 -27.90
C VAL A 410 -12.66 -27.90 -28.04
N ARG A 411 -12.43 -28.42 -29.24
CA ARG A 411 -12.23 -29.85 -29.48
C ARG A 411 -11.05 -30.00 -30.41
N ILE A 412 -10.13 -30.89 -30.07
CA ILE A 412 -9.00 -31.27 -30.92
C ILE A 412 -8.98 -32.79 -30.97
N GLY A 413 -8.99 -33.36 -32.16
CA GLY A 413 -9.02 -34.81 -32.28
C GLY A 413 -8.77 -35.34 -33.69
N ASN A 414 -8.50 -36.64 -33.73
CA ASN A 414 -8.40 -37.43 -34.93
C ASN A 414 -9.13 -38.75 -34.66
N GLU A 415 -10.30 -38.93 -35.28
CA GLU A 415 -11.17 -40.09 -35.05
C GLU A 415 -10.49 -41.42 -35.44
N SER A 416 -9.63 -41.40 -36.46
CA SER A 416 -8.90 -42.59 -36.91
C SER A 416 -7.83 -43.05 -35.91
N GLU A 417 -7.37 -42.13 -35.06
CA GLU A 417 -6.34 -42.37 -34.03
C GLU A 417 -6.93 -42.51 -32.61
N GLY A 418 -8.25 -42.34 -32.47
CA GLY A 418 -8.91 -42.37 -31.16
C GLY A 418 -8.53 -41.18 -30.25
N THR A 419 -7.91 -40.13 -30.80
CA THR A 419 -7.59 -38.91 -30.08
C THR A 419 -8.80 -37.99 -30.07
N ASP A 420 -9.32 -37.65 -28.90
CA ASP A 420 -10.42 -36.70 -28.76
C ASP A 420 -10.30 -35.94 -27.44
N GLY A 421 -9.78 -34.72 -27.50
CA GLY A 421 -9.65 -33.83 -26.36
C GLY A 421 -10.66 -32.71 -26.46
N VAL A 422 -11.47 -32.54 -25.42
CA VAL A 422 -12.53 -31.54 -25.38
C VAL A 422 -12.30 -30.61 -24.20
N GLY A 423 -12.51 -29.32 -24.44
CA GLY A 423 -12.52 -28.31 -23.40
C GLY A 423 -13.79 -27.49 -23.47
N HIS A 424 -14.39 -27.27 -22.31
CA HIS A 424 -15.52 -26.37 -22.14
C HIS A 424 -15.12 -25.24 -21.22
N TRP A 425 -15.54 -24.04 -21.57
CA TRP A 425 -15.28 -22.89 -20.74
C TRP A 425 -16.07 -22.97 -19.43
N SER A 426 -15.35 -22.76 -18.34
CA SER A 426 -15.87 -22.87 -16.98
C SER A 426 -16.34 -21.53 -16.41
N GLY A 427 -16.52 -20.52 -17.27
CA GLY A 427 -16.92 -19.17 -16.88
C GLY A 427 -15.73 -18.25 -16.60
N TYR A 428 -16.04 -17.01 -16.20
CA TYR A 428 -15.04 -15.97 -15.87
C TYR A 428 -14.36 -16.21 -14.50
N GLN A 429 -13.73 -17.38 -14.33
CA GLN A 429 -12.88 -17.71 -13.17
C GLN A 429 -11.42 -17.33 -13.43
N SER A 430 -10.51 -17.42 -12.44
CA SER A 430 -9.15 -16.82 -12.48
C SER A 430 -8.36 -17.06 -13.78
N ASP A 431 -8.56 -18.19 -14.43
CA ASP A 431 -7.88 -18.61 -15.64
C ASP A 431 -8.76 -18.60 -16.91
N TYR A 432 -9.82 -17.79 -16.94
CA TYR A 432 -10.87 -17.83 -17.96
C TYR A 432 -10.41 -17.68 -19.42
N GLN A 433 -9.20 -17.18 -19.64
CA GLN A 433 -8.60 -17.02 -20.97
C GLN A 433 -8.04 -18.34 -21.52
N ASN A 434 -7.77 -19.29 -20.62
CA ASN A 434 -7.40 -20.65 -20.94
C ASN A 434 -8.59 -21.58 -20.83
N ILE A 435 -8.52 -22.67 -21.58
CA ILE A 435 -9.50 -23.75 -21.55
C ILE A 435 -8.77 -25.06 -21.29
N THR A 436 -9.19 -25.77 -20.24
CA THR A 436 -8.66 -27.09 -19.91
C THR A 436 -9.21 -28.11 -20.90
N ILE A 437 -8.33 -28.95 -21.44
CA ILE A 437 -8.67 -30.02 -22.38
C ILE A 437 -8.63 -31.34 -21.60
N SER A 438 -9.76 -32.06 -21.62
CA SER A 438 -9.94 -33.34 -20.96
C SER A 438 -10.61 -34.35 -21.93
N PRO A 439 -10.12 -35.59 -22.02
CA PRO A 439 -8.89 -36.09 -21.41
C PRO A 439 -7.66 -35.33 -21.94
N VAL A 440 -6.54 -35.45 -21.21
CA VAL A 440 -5.25 -35.02 -21.76
C VAL A 440 -4.97 -35.84 -23.02
N ILE A 441 -4.67 -35.17 -24.12
CA ILE A 441 -4.40 -35.81 -25.41
C ILE A 441 -2.93 -35.65 -25.80
N THR A 442 -2.43 -36.55 -26.64
CA THR A 442 -1.11 -36.42 -27.25
C THR A 442 -1.31 -36.28 -28.75
N LEU A 443 -0.83 -35.17 -29.31
CA LEU A 443 -0.78 -34.93 -30.75
C LEU A 443 0.57 -35.41 -31.26
N LEU A 444 0.60 -36.43 -32.10
CA LEU A 444 1.83 -37.03 -32.58
C LEU A 444 2.47 -36.20 -33.70
N GLN A 445 3.79 -36.25 -33.77
CA GLN A 445 4.57 -35.60 -34.82
C GLN A 445 4.10 -36.00 -36.22
N GLY A 446 3.73 -35.01 -37.05
CA GLY A 446 3.35 -35.20 -38.45
C GLY A 446 1.91 -35.69 -38.65
N HIS A 447 1.18 -35.96 -37.58
CA HIS A 447 -0.22 -36.40 -37.63
C HIS A 447 -1.15 -35.19 -37.72
N GLU A 448 -2.25 -35.32 -38.45
CA GLU A 448 -3.22 -34.24 -38.61
C GLU A 448 -4.37 -34.40 -37.60
N TYR A 449 -4.71 -33.32 -36.91
CA TYR A 449 -5.80 -33.25 -35.95
C TYR A 449 -6.78 -32.17 -36.37
N ASN A 450 -8.05 -32.53 -36.46
CA ASN A 450 -9.11 -31.56 -36.65
C ASN A 450 -9.32 -30.78 -35.35
N TYR A 451 -9.53 -29.47 -35.47
CA TYR A 451 -9.97 -28.67 -34.35
C TYR A 451 -11.25 -27.91 -34.64
N THR A 452 -12.01 -27.69 -33.57
CA THR A 452 -13.07 -26.70 -33.49
C THR A 452 -12.80 -25.81 -32.29
N ILE A 453 -12.70 -24.50 -32.50
CA ILE A 453 -12.48 -23.51 -31.44
C ILE A 453 -13.59 -22.48 -31.55
N ILE A 454 -14.39 -22.34 -30.50
CA ILE A 454 -15.41 -21.30 -30.42
C ILE A 454 -14.90 -20.24 -29.45
N THR A 455 -14.74 -19.02 -29.94
CA THR A 455 -14.30 -17.89 -29.12
C THR A 455 -15.50 -17.16 -28.55
N GLY A 456 -15.46 -16.87 -27.26
CA GLY A 456 -16.49 -16.09 -26.57
C GLY A 456 -16.29 -14.58 -26.73
N SER A 457 -15.05 -14.15 -26.89
CA SER A 457 -14.72 -12.74 -27.14
C SER A 457 -13.44 -12.64 -27.96
N TYR A 458 -13.50 -11.85 -29.03
CA TYR A 458 -12.41 -11.04 -29.57
C TYR A 458 -10.97 -11.62 -29.52
N PRO A 459 -10.72 -12.76 -30.19
CA PRO A 459 -9.37 -13.29 -30.36
C PRO A 459 -8.56 -12.44 -31.35
N GLN A 460 -7.25 -12.46 -31.21
CA GLN A 460 -6.33 -12.02 -32.26
C GLN A 460 -6.44 -12.98 -33.44
N ILE A 461 -6.58 -12.41 -34.64
CA ILE A 461 -6.71 -13.16 -35.88
C ILE A 461 -5.45 -13.01 -36.73
N ILE A 462 -4.92 -14.13 -37.18
CA ILE A 462 -3.87 -14.20 -38.19
C ILE A 462 -4.56 -14.32 -39.56
N HIS A 463 -4.35 -13.33 -40.42
CA HIS A 463 -4.97 -13.25 -41.76
C HIS A 463 -4.24 -14.15 -42.79
N ALA A 464 -4.25 -15.46 -42.54
CA ALA A 464 -3.67 -16.46 -43.42
C ALA A 464 -4.55 -17.72 -43.45
N ARG A 465 -4.45 -18.51 -44.53
CA ARG A 465 -5.12 -19.82 -44.64
C ARG A 465 -4.37 -20.92 -43.88
N SER A 466 -3.05 -20.79 -43.81
CA SER A 466 -2.15 -21.66 -43.07
C SER A 466 -1.02 -20.83 -42.45
N LYS A 467 -0.54 -21.24 -41.29
CA LYS A 467 0.61 -20.64 -40.63
C LYS A 467 1.52 -21.75 -40.10
N HIS A 468 2.78 -21.73 -40.52
CA HIS A 468 3.84 -22.51 -39.91
C HIS A 468 4.45 -21.72 -38.75
N VAL A 469 4.68 -22.39 -37.63
CA VAL A 469 5.37 -21.89 -36.43
C VAL A 469 6.25 -23.00 -35.86
N THR A 470 7.14 -22.65 -34.93
CA THR A 470 7.79 -23.65 -34.07
C THR A 470 6.72 -24.49 -33.37
N GLY A 471 6.78 -25.81 -33.47
CA GLY A 471 5.77 -26.72 -32.92
C GLY A 471 4.76 -27.23 -33.95
N GLY A 472 4.79 -26.74 -35.18
CA GLY A 472 4.04 -27.33 -36.31
C GLY A 472 3.25 -26.33 -37.17
N ASN A 473 2.28 -26.88 -37.90
CA ASN A 473 1.39 -26.14 -38.79
C ASN A 473 -0.02 -26.04 -38.21
N ILE A 474 -0.64 -24.88 -38.40
CA ILE A 474 -2.08 -24.70 -38.18
C ILE A 474 -2.73 -24.14 -39.45
N THR A 475 -3.91 -24.68 -39.78
CA THR A 475 -4.77 -24.18 -40.85
C THR A 475 -6.11 -23.74 -40.27
N CYS A 476 -6.81 -22.83 -40.94
CA CYS A 476 -8.22 -22.56 -40.66
C CYS A 476 -9.00 -22.73 -41.95
N THR A 477 -9.81 -23.78 -42.02
CA THR A 477 -10.64 -24.08 -43.19
C THR A 477 -11.83 -23.14 -43.26
N GLU A 478 -12.41 -22.79 -42.11
CA GLU A 478 -13.55 -21.88 -42.02
C GLU A 478 -13.60 -21.23 -40.64
N PHE A 479 -13.72 -19.90 -40.63
CA PHE A 479 -14.15 -19.11 -39.49
C PHE A 479 -15.54 -18.54 -39.77
N THR A 480 -16.50 -18.79 -38.89
CA THR A 480 -17.85 -18.21 -38.96
C THR A 480 -18.04 -17.25 -37.79
N ASP A 481 -18.26 -15.97 -38.08
CA ASP A 481 -18.50 -14.98 -37.04
C ASP A 481 -19.91 -15.07 -36.43
N ALA A 482 -20.12 -14.35 -35.33
CA ALA A 482 -21.39 -14.28 -34.63
C ALA A 482 -22.60 -13.86 -35.47
N ASN A 483 -22.36 -13.15 -36.58
CA ASN A 483 -23.41 -12.73 -37.51
C ASN A 483 -23.61 -13.73 -38.65
N GLY A 484 -22.90 -14.87 -38.62
CA GLY A 484 -22.97 -15.94 -39.61
C GLY A 484 -22.11 -15.70 -40.85
N LYS A 485 -21.25 -14.67 -40.88
CA LYS A 485 -20.36 -14.42 -42.02
C LYS A 485 -19.13 -15.31 -41.94
N LYS A 486 -18.74 -15.84 -43.10
CA LYS A 486 -17.67 -16.84 -43.24
C LYS A 486 -16.38 -16.24 -43.80
N TYR A 487 -15.26 -16.70 -43.26
CA TYR A 487 -13.90 -16.31 -43.64
C TYR A 487 -13.03 -17.57 -43.77
N VAL A 488 -12.12 -17.62 -44.74
CA VAL A 488 -11.31 -18.82 -45.07
C VAL A 488 -9.81 -18.60 -44.89
N ASN A 489 -9.43 -17.46 -44.32
CA ASN A 489 -8.05 -17.02 -44.13
C ASN A 489 -7.86 -16.37 -42.75
N TRP A 490 -8.62 -16.81 -41.75
CA TRP A 490 -8.68 -16.20 -40.41
C TRP A 490 -8.37 -17.26 -39.37
N ILE A 491 -7.09 -17.44 -39.08
CA ILE A 491 -6.61 -18.38 -38.07
C ILE A 491 -6.68 -17.71 -36.69
N PRO A 492 -7.26 -18.36 -35.67
CA PRO A 492 -7.18 -17.85 -34.30
C PRO A 492 -5.75 -17.97 -33.81
N ALA A 493 -5.21 -16.90 -33.21
CA ALA A 493 -3.94 -17.00 -32.52
C ALA A 493 -4.15 -17.79 -31.22
N ILE A 494 -3.50 -18.94 -31.10
CA ILE A 494 -3.67 -19.86 -29.97
C ILE A 494 -2.33 -20.39 -29.45
N ARG A 495 -2.36 -20.91 -28.24
CA ARG A 495 -1.23 -21.54 -27.55
C ARG A 495 -1.67 -22.88 -26.97
N LEU A 496 -0.90 -23.93 -27.20
CA LEU A 496 -1.08 -25.28 -26.61
C LEU A 496 0.12 -25.59 -25.70
N TRP A 497 -0.11 -26.34 -24.63
CA TRP A 497 0.95 -26.73 -23.70
C TRP A 497 1.62 -28.05 -24.11
N TYR A 498 2.91 -28.25 -23.75
CA TYR A 498 3.68 -29.47 -23.99
C TYR A 498 4.41 -29.97 -22.73
N ASN A 499 4.17 -31.21 -22.29
CA ASN A 499 5.01 -31.91 -21.30
C ASN A 499 5.38 -31.15 -20.00
N GLY A 500 4.53 -30.24 -19.52
CA GLY A 500 4.82 -29.44 -18.32
C GLY A 500 5.96 -28.43 -18.48
N LYS A 501 6.34 -28.10 -19.72
CA LYS A 501 7.17 -26.95 -20.10
C LYS A 501 6.50 -26.16 -21.22
N GLU A 502 7.08 -25.02 -21.58
CA GLU A 502 6.65 -24.29 -22.78
C GLU A 502 6.81 -25.15 -24.02
#